data_AF-A0A919JAH6-F1
#
_entry.id   AF-A0A919JAH6-F1
#
_cell.length_a   1.000
_cell.length_b   1.000
_cell.length_c   1.000
_cell.angle_alpha   90.00
_cell.angle_beta   90.00
_cell.angle_gamma   90.00
#
_symmetry.space_group_name_H-M   'P 1'
#
loop_
_entity.id
_entity.type
_entity.pdbx_description
1 polymer ?
#
loop_
_entity_poly.entity_id
_entity_poly.type
_entity_poly.pdbx_seq_one_letter_code
_entity_poly.pdbx_strand_id
1 'polypeptide(L)'
;MTVGLAATSYANKVLDHIHRAQASTAPAGNYLALHTGDPGAAGTSNAASVTTRAQVTFAAASGGSIASNNTPTWSNWAGTSPTTVTHFSNWDASTTGTFLNSFALTSSKTVQTGDSLTSASGAIVVSLAPIAA
;
A
#
# COMPACT_ATOMS: atom_id res chain seq x y z
N MET A 1 -1.41 -15.18 -6.98
CA MET A 1 -0.72 -14.06 -6.31
C MET A 1 -0.87 -12.86 -7.22
N THR A 2 -1.73 -11.93 -6.84
CA THR A 2 -2.10 -10.71 -7.59
C THR A 2 -1.56 -9.45 -6.91
N VAL A 3 -0.57 -9.62 -6.03
CA VAL A 3 0.19 -8.51 -5.47
C VAL A 3 1.04 -7.84 -6.54
N GLY A 4 1.17 -6.52 -6.48
CA GLY A 4 1.93 -5.73 -7.43
C GLY A 4 1.25 -4.42 -7.80
N LEU A 5 1.75 -3.79 -8.87
CA LEU A 5 1.18 -2.54 -9.39
C LEU A 5 -0.17 -2.78 -10.05
N ALA A 6 -1.12 -1.89 -9.79
CA ALA A 6 -2.40 -1.90 -10.46
C ALA A 6 -2.22 -1.61 -11.96
N ALA A 7 -2.57 -2.57 -12.81
CA ALA A 7 -2.20 -2.56 -14.22
C ALA A 7 -2.71 -1.30 -14.96
N THR A 8 -4.01 -1.03 -14.89
CA THR A 8 -4.66 0.04 -15.66
C THR A 8 -4.57 1.40 -14.99
N SER A 9 -4.70 1.46 -13.66
CA SER A 9 -4.71 2.72 -12.92
C SER A 9 -3.31 3.30 -12.70
N TYR A 10 -2.26 2.47 -12.74
CA TYR A 10 -0.90 2.89 -12.41
C TYR A 10 0.18 2.36 -13.36
N ALA A 11 0.36 1.04 -13.49
CA ALA A 11 1.51 0.47 -14.22
C ALA A 11 1.59 0.94 -15.68
N ASN A 12 0.47 0.88 -16.41
CA ASN A 12 0.40 1.35 -17.79
C ASN A 12 0.72 2.84 -17.91
N LYS A 13 0.26 3.66 -16.96
CA LYS A 13 0.53 5.10 -16.97
C LYS A 13 2.01 5.40 -16.76
N VAL A 14 2.70 4.64 -15.88
CA VAL A 14 4.15 4.76 -15.69
C VAL A 14 4.90 4.38 -16.97
N LEU A 15 4.50 3.28 -17.62
CA LEU A 15 5.11 2.85 -18.89
C LEU A 15 4.87 3.87 -20.01
N ASP A 16 3.64 4.38 -20.15
CA ASP A 16 3.29 5.41 -21.13
C ASP A 16 4.03 6.74 -20.85
N HIS A 17 4.24 7.07 -19.57
CA HIS A 17 5.00 8.25 -19.17
C HIS A 17 6.47 8.18 -19.62
N ILE A 18 7.11 7.03 -19.43
CA ILE A 18 8.53 6.82 -19.75
C ILE A 18 8.74 6.65 -21.26
N HIS A 19 7.89 5.87 -21.93
CA HIS A 19 8.15 5.39 -23.29
C HIS A 19 7.32 6.08 -24.37
N ARG A 20 6.25 6.78 -24.02
CA ARG A 20 5.31 7.39 -24.98
C ARG A 20 5.06 8.87 -24.74
N ALA A 21 5.86 9.50 -23.88
CA ALA A 21 5.77 10.91 -23.52
C ALA A 21 4.35 11.35 -23.10
N GLN A 22 3.57 10.43 -22.52
CA GLN A 22 2.24 10.75 -22.02
C GLN A 22 2.35 11.38 -20.64
N ALA A 23 1.72 12.53 -20.45
CA ALA A 23 1.64 13.13 -19.13
C ALA A 23 0.81 12.22 -18.20
N SER A 24 1.35 11.94 -17.01
CA SER A 24 0.61 11.26 -15.95
C SER A 24 0.56 12.15 -14.72
N THR A 25 -0.62 12.34 -14.14
CA THR A 25 -0.77 13.05 -12.87
C THR A 25 -0.33 12.16 -11.71
N ALA A 26 0.50 12.70 -10.82
CA ALA A 26 0.89 12.01 -9.60
C ALA A 26 -0.35 11.71 -8.72
N PRO A 27 -0.38 10.59 -7.98
CA PRO A 27 -1.43 10.34 -6.99
C PRO A 27 -1.53 11.48 -5.98
N ALA A 28 -2.75 11.86 -5.59
CA ALA A 28 -2.99 12.94 -4.64
C ALA A 28 -2.48 12.64 -3.21
N GLY A 29 -2.32 11.36 -2.91
CA GLY A 29 -1.72 10.87 -1.68
C GLY A 29 -1.42 9.37 -1.75
N ASN A 30 -0.93 8.82 -0.66
CA ASN A 30 -0.81 7.37 -0.48
C ASN A 30 -1.51 7.00 0.81
N TYR A 31 -2.46 6.07 0.72
CA TYR A 31 -3.32 5.65 1.81
C TYR A 31 -3.37 4.13 1.83
N LEU A 32 -2.88 3.53 2.91
CA LEU A 32 -2.76 2.10 3.01
C LEU A 32 -3.96 1.48 3.73
N ALA A 33 -4.56 0.48 3.10
CA ALA A 33 -5.54 -0.42 3.71
C ALA A 33 -4.86 -1.76 4.08
N LEU A 34 -5.34 -2.40 5.15
CA LEU A 34 -4.80 -3.67 5.63
C LEU A 34 -5.67 -4.84 5.19
N HIS A 35 -5.04 -6.00 4.98
CA HIS A 35 -5.70 -7.20 4.46
C HIS A 35 -5.22 -8.46 5.18
N THR A 36 -6.12 -9.43 5.31
CA THR A 36 -5.85 -10.75 5.92
C THR A 36 -5.39 -11.80 4.90
N GLY A 37 -5.44 -11.46 3.62
CA GLY A 37 -4.95 -12.27 2.50
C GLY A 37 -4.68 -11.39 1.27
N ASP A 38 -4.46 -12.01 0.11
CA ASP A 38 -4.17 -11.30 -1.14
C ASP A 38 -5.30 -10.30 -1.49
N PRO A 39 -5.01 -9.00 -1.67
CA PRO A 39 -6.04 -8.00 -1.97
C PRO A 39 -6.70 -8.14 -3.35
N GLY A 40 -6.15 -8.99 -4.23
CA GLY A 40 -6.62 -9.12 -5.61
C GLY A 40 -6.22 -7.95 -6.49
N ALA A 41 -6.51 -8.06 -7.79
CA ALA A 41 -6.14 -7.06 -8.79
C ALA A 41 -6.83 -5.68 -8.61
N ALA A 42 -7.92 -5.63 -7.85
CA ALA A 42 -8.63 -4.39 -7.52
C ALA A 42 -8.27 -3.84 -6.12
N GLY A 43 -7.46 -4.57 -5.33
CA GLY A 43 -7.09 -4.16 -3.98
C GLY A 43 -8.20 -4.28 -2.93
N THR A 44 -9.35 -4.90 -3.25
CA THR A 44 -10.55 -4.90 -2.39
C THR A 44 -10.85 -6.24 -1.70
N SER A 45 -10.18 -7.33 -2.10
CA SER A 45 -10.41 -8.66 -1.51
C SER A 45 -9.75 -8.78 -0.14
N ASN A 46 -10.28 -9.65 0.73
CA ASN A 46 -9.67 -9.97 2.03
C ASN A 46 -9.35 -8.74 2.91
N ALA A 47 -10.18 -7.70 2.85
CA ALA A 47 -9.99 -6.51 3.67
C ALA A 47 -10.01 -6.85 5.17
N ALA A 48 -9.10 -6.25 5.92
CA ALA A 48 -9.16 -6.29 7.38
C ALA A 48 -10.40 -5.54 7.89
N SER A 49 -10.81 -5.81 9.13
CA SER A 49 -11.96 -5.13 9.75
C SER A 49 -11.75 -3.63 9.95
N VAL A 50 -10.50 -3.16 9.89
CA VAL A 50 -10.21 -1.72 9.93
C VAL A 50 -10.50 -1.11 8.56
N THR A 51 -11.49 -0.23 8.51
CA THR A 51 -11.96 0.36 7.24
C THR A 51 -11.23 1.65 6.88
N THR A 52 -10.63 2.32 7.86
CA THR A 52 -9.88 3.56 7.65
C THR A 52 -8.52 3.27 7.03
N ARG A 53 -8.22 3.91 5.90
CA ARG A 53 -6.89 3.86 5.28
C ARG A 53 -5.95 4.86 5.96
N ALA A 54 -4.78 4.40 6.41
CA ALA A 54 -3.79 5.27 7.03
C ALA A 54 -2.93 5.97 5.98
N GLN A 55 -2.74 7.29 6.11
CA GLN A 55 -1.89 8.04 5.19
C GLN A 55 -0.42 7.66 5.38
N VAL A 56 0.27 7.43 4.26
CA VAL A 56 1.71 7.20 4.22
C VAL A 56 2.37 8.29 3.40
N THR A 57 3.47 8.81 3.94
CA THR A 57 4.35 9.74 3.22
C THR A 57 5.70 9.07 3.03
N PHE A 58 6.40 9.47 1.98
CA PHE A 58 7.68 8.89 1.60
C PHE A 58 8.78 9.95 1.58
N ALA A 59 10.00 9.53 1.91
CA ALA A 59 11.20 10.34 1.71
C ALA A 59 11.54 10.48 0.22
N ALA A 60 12.61 11.23 -0.09
CA ALA A 60 13.14 11.25 -1.45
C ALA A 60 13.62 9.85 -1.86
N ALA A 61 13.32 9.44 -3.09
CA ALA A 61 13.80 8.18 -3.65
C ALA A 61 15.33 8.24 -3.91
N SER A 62 16.01 7.11 -3.74
CA SER A 62 17.43 6.94 -4.06
C SER A 62 17.71 5.51 -4.50
N GLY A 63 18.54 5.32 -5.53
CA GLY A 63 18.93 3.99 -6.01
C GLY A 63 17.75 3.10 -6.43
N GLY A 64 16.69 3.67 -7.00
CA GLY A 64 15.48 2.93 -7.38
C GLY A 64 14.60 2.47 -6.22
N SER A 65 14.86 2.95 -5.00
CA SER A 65 14.09 2.63 -3.79
C SER A 65 13.57 3.89 -3.09
N ILE A 66 12.45 3.76 -2.41
CA ILE A 66 11.84 4.83 -1.61
C ILE A 66 11.26 4.23 -0.32
N ALA A 67 11.45 4.92 0.80
CA ALA A 67 11.00 4.47 2.11
C ALA A 67 10.02 5.46 2.74
N SER A 68 9.08 4.96 3.55
CA SER A 68 8.17 5.81 4.31
C SER A 68 8.93 6.73 5.26
N ASN A 69 8.44 7.94 5.49
CA ASN A 69 9.03 8.90 6.42
C ASN A 69 8.07 9.35 7.53
N ASN A 70 6.92 8.68 7.65
CA ASN A 70 5.96 8.84 8.74
C ASN A 70 5.62 7.49 9.39
N THR A 71 4.80 7.55 10.44
CA THR A 71 4.34 6.39 11.19
C THR A 71 2.83 6.20 10.99
N PRO A 72 2.37 5.56 9.90
CA PRO A 72 0.95 5.29 9.71
C PRO A 72 0.43 4.38 10.83
N THR A 73 -0.79 4.67 11.27
CA THR A 73 -1.45 3.98 12.38
C THR A 73 -2.85 3.55 11.96
N TRP A 74 -3.19 2.30 12.24
CA TRP A 74 -4.52 1.75 12.08
C TRP A 74 -5.06 1.39 13.45
N SER A 75 -6.07 2.12 13.90
CA SER A 75 -6.70 1.97 15.20
C SER A 75 -8.15 1.50 15.06
N ASN A 76 -8.80 1.23 16.20
CA ASN A 76 -10.22 0.83 16.27
C ASN A 76 -10.48 -0.53 15.60
N TRP A 77 -9.67 -1.54 15.92
CA TRP A 77 -9.93 -2.90 15.45
C TRP A 77 -11.24 -3.43 16.05
N ALA A 78 -12.26 -3.63 15.21
CA ALA A 78 -13.62 -3.96 15.64
C ALA A 78 -13.95 -5.47 15.60
N GLY A 79 -13.03 -6.33 15.16
CA GLY A 79 -13.25 -7.77 15.07
C GLY A 79 -13.34 -8.43 16.45
N THR A 80 -14.12 -9.49 16.59
CA THR A 80 -14.32 -10.26 17.85
C THR A 80 -13.30 -11.39 18.05
N SER A 81 -12.38 -11.60 17.10
CA SER A 81 -11.37 -12.65 17.15
C SER A 81 -10.02 -12.14 16.64
N PRO A 82 -8.90 -12.73 17.09
CA PRO A 82 -7.58 -12.39 16.59
C PRO A 82 -7.54 -12.49 15.07
N THR A 83 -7.11 -11.42 14.43
CA THR A 83 -7.04 -11.31 12.97
C THR A 83 -5.59 -11.15 12.56
N THR A 84 -5.13 -11.98 11.61
CA THR A 84 -3.75 -11.90 11.11
C THR A 84 -3.72 -11.07 9.83
N VAL A 85 -3.07 -9.91 9.91
CA VAL A 85 -2.79 -9.04 8.78
C VAL A 85 -1.56 -9.57 8.05
N THR A 86 -1.69 -9.76 6.74
CA THR A 86 -0.67 -10.37 5.89
C THR A 86 -0.31 -9.50 4.69
N HIS A 87 -1.19 -8.57 4.29
CA HIS A 87 -1.01 -7.75 3.09
C HIS A 87 -1.48 -6.31 3.33
N PHE A 88 -1.03 -5.41 2.46
CA PHE A 88 -1.58 -4.06 2.34
C PHE A 88 -1.89 -3.71 0.89
N SER A 89 -2.82 -2.78 0.70
CA SER A 89 -3.10 -2.13 -0.58
C SER A 89 -2.94 -0.61 -0.43
N ASN A 90 -2.41 0.04 -1.47
CA ASN A 90 -2.20 1.48 -1.52
C ASN A 90 -3.21 2.15 -2.44
N TRP A 91 -3.71 3.29 -2.00
CA TRP A 91 -4.76 4.06 -2.64
C TRP A 91 -4.41 5.54 -2.66
N ASP A 92 -4.92 6.27 -3.65
CA ASP A 92 -4.70 7.71 -3.76
C ASP A 92 -5.56 8.58 -2.82
N ALA A 93 -6.56 7.98 -2.15
CA ALA A 93 -7.44 8.64 -1.19
C ALA A 93 -7.87 7.72 -0.05
N SER A 94 -8.34 8.32 1.05
CA SER A 94 -8.65 7.62 2.31
C SER A 94 -9.88 6.69 2.25
N THR A 95 -10.82 6.88 1.32
CA THR A 95 -12.07 6.08 1.27
C THR A 95 -12.49 5.64 -0.14
N THR A 96 -12.57 6.54 -1.13
CA THR A 96 -13.11 6.25 -2.48
C THR A 96 -12.06 6.18 -3.59
N GLY A 97 -10.78 6.27 -3.21
CA GLY A 97 -9.65 6.45 -4.14
C GLY A 97 -9.43 5.33 -5.15
N THR A 98 -8.48 5.58 -6.05
CA THR A 98 -7.95 4.64 -7.04
C THR A 98 -6.92 3.70 -6.40
N PHE A 99 -7.04 2.40 -6.68
CA PHE A 99 -6.03 1.41 -6.29
C PHE A 99 -4.74 1.61 -7.09
N LEU A 100 -3.60 1.67 -6.39
CA LEU A 100 -2.29 1.94 -6.98
C LEU A 100 -1.41 0.68 -7.03
N ASN A 101 -1.31 -0.04 -5.91
CA ASN A 101 -0.50 -1.24 -5.78
C ASN A 101 -0.82 -1.99 -4.48
N SER A 102 -0.40 -3.25 -4.39
CA SER A 102 -0.49 -4.06 -3.17
C SER A 102 0.77 -4.89 -2.96
N PHE A 103 1.08 -5.19 -1.70
CA PHE A 103 2.23 -6.00 -1.32
C PHE A 103 1.92 -6.89 -0.12
N ALA A 104 2.65 -8.00 -0.02
CA ALA A 104 2.66 -8.85 1.16
C ALA A 104 3.59 -8.26 2.22
N LEU A 105 3.20 -8.39 3.49
CA LEU A 105 4.06 -8.06 4.62
C LEU A 105 5.17 -9.10 4.74
N THR A 106 6.39 -8.65 5.03
CA THR A 106 7.53 -9.53 5.32
C THR A 106 7.32 -10.34 6.59
N SER A 107 6.57 -9.78 7.55
CA SER A 107 6.14 -10.45 8.77
C SER A 107 4.67 -10.14 9.03
N SER A 108 3.87 -11.19 9.13
CA SER A 108 2.44 -11.06 9.42
C SER A 108 2.22 -10.59 10.85
N LYS A 109 1.15 -9.82 11.08
CA LYS A 109 0.85 -9.24 12.39
C LYS A 109 -0.55 -9.66 12.83
N THR A 110 -0.63 -10.36 13.94
CA THR A 110 -1.92 -10.67 14.58
C THR A 110 -2.33 -9.51 15.49
N VAL A 111 -3.58 -9.11 15.37
CA VAL A 111 -4.20 -8.01 16.13
C VAL A 111 -5.53 -8.46 16.72
N GLN A 112 -5.89 -7.92 17.87
CA GLN A 112 -7.11 -8.19 18.62
C GLN A 112 -8.01 -6.96 18.66
N THR A 113 -9.23 -7.14 19.19
CA THR A 113 -10.17 -6.04 19.40
C THR A 113 -9.54 -4.92 20.23
N GLY A 114 -9.65 -3.67 19.76
CA GLY A 114 -9.09 -2.52 20.46
C GLY A 114 -7.60 -2.27 20.23
N ASP A 115 -6.87 -3.19 19.57
CA ASP A 115 -5.47 -2.96 19.24
C ASP A 115 -5.30 -1.82 18.23
N SER A 116 -4.11 -1.24 18.25
CA SER A 116 -3.61 -0.36 17.20
C SER A 116 -2.37 -0.97 16.57
N LEU A 117 -2.34 -0.99 15.24
CA LEU A 117 -1.16 -1.38 14.47
C LEU A 117 -0.46 -0.11 13.99
N THR A 118 0.84 -0.03 14.21
CA THR A 118 1.68 1.07 13.72
C THR A 118 2.81 0.52 12.87
N SER A 119 3.10 1.21 11.77
CA SER A 119 4.33 0.97 11.01
C SER A 119 5.33 2.03 11.38
N ALA A 120 6.54 1.65 11.79
CA ALA A 120 7.61 2.62 11.99
C ALA A 120 7.96 3.35 10.68
N SER A 121 8.47 4.58 10.82
CA SER A 121 9.12 5.27 9.71
C SER A 121 10.24 4.41 9.12
N GLY A 122 10.33 4.37 7.79
CA GLY A 122 11.27 3.53 7.04
C GLY A 122 10.88 2.06 6.89
N ALA A 123 9.84 1.57 7.56
CA ALA A 123 9.47 0.16 7.50
C ALA A 123 8.73 -0.24 6.21
N ILE A 124 8.09 0.73 5.54
CA ILE A 124 7.47 0.51 4.22
C ILE A 124 8.45 0.97 3.15
N VAL A 125 8.95 0.02 2.37
CA VAL A 125 9.90 0.26 1.29
C VAL A 125 9.30 -0.23 -0.03
N VAL A 126 9.37 0.62 -1.05
CA VAL A 126 8.95 0.29 -2.42
C VAL A 126 10.15 0.50 -3.33
N SER A 127 10.38 -0.42 -4.25
CA SER A 127 11.47 -0.34 -5.21
C SER A 127 11.02 -0.64 -6.63
N LEU A 128 11.72 -0.02 -7.58
CA LEU A 128 11.67 -0.36 -8.99
C LEU A 128 13.00 -1.05 -9.34
N ALA A 129 12.90 -2.28 -9.81
CA ALA A 129 14.05 -3.11 -10.18
C ALA A 129 13.74 -3.86 -11.50
N PRO A 130 14.76 -4.24 -12.29
CA PRO A 130 16.19 -4.01 -12.07
C PRO A 130 16.63 -2.55 -12.28
N ILE A 131 17.73 -2.15 -11.64
CA ILE A 131 18.39 -0.85 -11.87
C ILE A 131 19.71 -1.06 -12.61
N ALA A 132 20.01 -0.20 -13.59
CA ALA A 132 21.36 -0.14 -14.15
C ALA A 132 22.28 0.52 -13.11
N ALA A 133 23.41 -0.11 -12.83
CA ALA A 133 24.43 0.40 -11.93
C ALA A 133 25.35 1.39 -12.65
#